data_AF-A0A397GPE4-F1
#
_entry.id   AF-A0A397GPE4-F1
#
_cell.length_a   1.000
_cell.length_b   1.000
_cell.length_c   1.000
_cell.angle_alpha   90.00
_cell.angle_beta   90.00
_cell.angle_gamma   90.00
#
_symmetry.space_group_name_H-M   'P 1'
#
loop_
_entity.id
_entity.type
_entity.pdbx_description
1 polymer ?
#
loop_
_entity_poly.entity_id
_entity_poly.type
_entity_poly.pdbx_seq_one_letter_code
_entity_poly.pdbx_strand_id
1 'polypeptide(L)'
;MGSVAGLKGGTPHLLYPTTKGAIVNMTRAMAAHHAKDGIRVNCVCPGMVYTPMMYAKGMSAETREARRNRSLLKTEGNGWDVGAAVRFLAGDEARWMTGVILPVDGGATAAVGIELPASASPLNGVDSLTVSLTTDINDRRKMADYSEYSTPTEEWIAYEKTLPPPPTDLDVQAMKDFFNRAREERAANAMVNEGLQSQVSMQDYSVPARDGFPLEVRSYRPASLPPSQRLPVYIHLHGGGFLFGTLASEDAICSRIVATLAKENTPVMVVNVNYRHTPEYKYPTAWHDAADAFHWVHDHLTELGADGDNVVIGGISAGAWLTASLMLAQHLGTDEQLAKRPKIKGQVLMIPALVGPGCYAPQLKYLKDPKLSSYVDCELAPILPVKRINFFVGLLETKGDETDLVLNPGNASAEQVRGLPSTTFGIAGRDPLRDEGLFFAKLLTDNGVPTDVHVFPGLPHGFRSHATLSECKRWDSVMAHGVQWALSNPAATGVFEINSK
;
A
#
# COMPACT_ATOMS: atom_id res chain seq x y z
N MET A 1 -26.28 16.31 33.79
CA MET A 1 -24.87 15.99 34.07
C MET A 1 -24.60 14.51 33.84
N GLY A 2 -23.70 14.21 32.92
CA GLY A 2 -23.30 12.85 32.55
C GLY A 2 -22.06 12.38 33.33
N SER A 3 -21.26 11.52 32.71
CA SER A 3 -19.94 11.08 33.18
C SER A 3 -19.23 10.38 32.03
N VAL A 4 -17.89 10.40 32.02
CA VAL A 4 -17.11 9.61 31.05
C VAL A 4 -17.41 8.11 31.10
N ALA A 5 -17.89 7.59 32.24
CA ALA A 5 -18.33 6.20 32.35
C ALA A 5 -19.52 5.89 31.43
N GLY A 6 -20.39 6.87 31.18
CA GLY A 6 -21.49 6.75 30.22
C GLY A 6 -21.07 6.84 28.76
N LEU A 7 -19.81 7.22 28.47
CA LEU A 7 -19.25 7.29 27.12
C LEU A 7 -18.46 6.04 26.73
N LYS A 8 -17.91 5.34 27.72
CA LYS A 8 -16.99 4.21 27.50
C LYS A 8 -17.52 2.85 27.94
N GLY A 9 -18.59 2.82 28.74
CA GLY A 9 -18.90 1.65 29.57
C GLY A 9 -17.91 1.55 30.74
N GLY A 10 -18.34 1.03 31.89
CA GLY A 10 -17.49 0.94 33.08
C GLY A 10 -17.51 -0.47 33.66
N THR A 11 -16.35 -1.03 33.96
CA THR A 11 -16.18 -2.22 34.79
C THR A 11 -15.63 -1.80 36.16
N PRO A 12 -16.07 -2.40 37.28
CA PRO A 12 -17.00 -3.54 37.40
C PRO A 12 -18.49 -3.14 37.53
N HIS A 13 -18.84 -1.86 37.48
CA HIS A 13 -20.20 -1.41 37.81
C HIS A 13 -21.10 -1.33 36.58
N LEU A 14 -22.21 -2.07 36.57
CA LEU A 14 -23.18 -2.06 35.47
C LEU A 14 -24.10 -0.83 35.50
N LEU A 15 -24.73 -0.54 36.64
CA LEU A 15 -25.83 0.44 36.71
C LEU A 15 -25.39 1.89 36.50
N TYR A 16 -24.23 2.26 37.03
CA TYR A 16 -23.72 3.63 36.93
C TYR A 16 -23.41 4.07 35.49
N PRO A 17 -22.59 3.36 34.69
CA PRO A 17 -22.35 3.74 33.29
C PRO A 17 -23.62 3.66 32.45
N THR A 18 -24.52 2.70 32.68
CA THR A 18 -25.80 2.62 31.95
C THR A 18 -26.68 3.84 32.20
N THR A 19 -26.87 4.24 33.46
CA THR A 19 -27.65 5.45 33.79
C THR A 19 -27.00 6.72 33.24
N LYS A 20 -25.67 6.82 33.22
CA LYS A 20 -24.96 7.96 32.62
C LYS A 20 -25.02 7.96 31.09
N GLY A 21 -25.02 6.79 30.45
CA GLY A 21 -25.28 6.64 29.01
C GLY A 21 -26.71 7.06 28.63
N ALA A 22 -27.70 6.79 29.48
CA ALA A 22 -29.06 7.28 29.28
C ALA A 22 -29.12 8.81 29.29
N ILE A 23 -28.40 9.49 30.20
CA ILE A 23 -28.31 10.96 30.23
C ILE A 23 -27.67 11.51 28.94
N VAL A 24 -26.67 10.82 28.39
CA VAL A 24 -26.02 11.23 27.13
C VAL A 24 -27.02 11.24 25.97
N ASN A 25 -27.80 10.17 25.81
CA ASN A 25 -28.80 10.13 24.74
C ASN A 25 -30.00 11.04 25.02
N MET A 26 -30.45 11.12 26.28
CA MET A 26 -31.52 12.03 26.69
C MET A 26 -31.17 13.49 26.37
N THR A 27 -29.90 13.90 26.52
CA THR A 27 -29.44 15.25 26.19
C THR A 27 -29.68 15.60 24.73
N ARG A 28 -29.35 14.68 23.80
CA ARG A 28 -29.57 14.88 22.37
C ARG A 28 -31.06 14.90 22.01
N ALA A 29 -31.85 14.01 22.62
CA ALA A 29 -33.29 13.98 22.43
C ALA A 29 -33.97 15.27 22.93
N MET A 30 -33.60 15.75 24.11
CA MET A 30 -34.11 17.01 24.66
C MET A 30 -33.66 18.23 23.85
N ALA A 31 -32.42 18.24 23.35
CA ALA A 31 -31.94 19.29 22.46
C ALA A 31 -32.79 19.35 21.18
N ALA A 32 -33.07 18.21 20.54
CA ALA A 32 -33.92 18.15 19.36
C ALA A 32 -35.37 18.60 19.67
N HIS A 33 -35.91 18.20 20.82
CA HIS A 33 -37.30 18.50 21.19
C HIS A 33 -37.52 19.98 21.51
N HIS A 34 -36.56 20.63 22.18
CA HIS A 34 -36.70 21.98 22.71
C HIS A 34 -35.96 23.07 21.92
N ALA A 35 -35.22 22.71 20.86
CA ALA A 35 -34.52 23.68 20.02
C ALA A 35 -35.46 24.75 19.42
N LYS A 36 -36.67 24.35 19.02
CA LYS A 36 -37.71 25.27 18.50
C LYS A 36 -38.19 26.30 19.53
N ASP A 37 -38.04 25.99 20.82
CA ASP A 37 -38.42 26.87 21.94
C ASP A 37 -37.24 27.79 22.34
N GLY A 38 -36.13 27.77 21.60
CA GLY A 38 -34.92 28.52 21.91
C GLY A 38 -34.11 27.96 23.09
N ILE A 39 -34.44 26.76 23.57
CA ILE A 39 -33.78 26.14 24.73
C ILE A 39 -32.63 25.25 24.27
N ARG A 40 -31.42 25.53 24.77
CA ARG A 40 -30.22 24.72 24.53
C ARG A 40 -30.07 23.65 25.60
N VAL A 41 -29.80 22.42 25.19
CA VAL A 41 -29.62 21.30 26.13
C VAL A 41 -28.28 20.65 25.89
N ASN A 42 -27.35 20.79 26.83
CA ASN A 42 -26.00 20.23 26.74
C ASN A 42 -25.69 19.40 27.98
N CYS A 43 -24.71 18.50 27.87
CA CYS A 43 -24.29 17.64 28.97
C CYS A 43 -22.78 17.69 29.14
N VAL A 44 -22.34 18.03 30.36
CA VAL A 44 -20.94 17.88 30.77
C VAL A 44 -20.75 16.48 31.35
N CYS A 45 -19.67 15.82 30.94
CA CYS A 45 -19.27 14.47 31.32
C CYS A 45 -17.92 14.50 32.05
N PRO A 46 -17.91 14.64 33.39
CA PRO A 46 -16.67 14.67 34.15
C PRO A 46 -15.93 13.33 34.15
N GLY A 47 -14.59 13.43 34.14
CA GLY A 47 -13.66 12.33 34.43
C GLY A 47 -13.41 12.14 35.92
N MET A 48 -12.19 11.77 36.29
CA MET A 48 -11.78 11.65 37.69
C MET A 48 -11.59 13.05 38.29
N VAL A 49 -12.59 13.53 39.03
CA VAL A 49 -12.54 14.81 39.73
C VAL A 49 -12.49 14.62 41.24
N TYR A 50 -11.61 15.36 41.91
CA TYR A 50 -11.46 15.40 43.36
C TYR A 50 -12.33 16.51 43.94
N THR A 51 -13.37 16.12 44.68
CA THR A 51 -14.40 17.02 45.20
C THR A 51 -14.67 16.69 46.67
N PRO A 52 -15.39 17.55 47.42
CA PRO A 52 -15.75 17.28 48.81
C PRO A 52 -16.35 15.90 49.05
N MET A 53 -17.17 15.42 48.13
CA MET A 53 -17.75 14.08 48.20
C MET A 53 -16.70 12.95 48.18
N MET A 54 -15.57 13.14 47.49
CA MET A 54 -14.52 12.13 47.35
C MET A 54 -13.58 12.11 48.56
N TYR A 55 -13.23 13.26 49.13
CA TYR A 55 -12.33 13.31 50.28
C TYR A 55 -13.05 13.16 51.63
N ALA A 56 -14.36 13.38 51.70
CA ALA A 56 -15.15 13.13 52.91
C ALA A 56 -15.13 11.67 53.38
N LYS A 57 -14.79 10.72 52.48
CA LYS A 57 -14.66 9.28 52.80
C LYS A 57 -13.21 8.85 53.09
N GLY A 58 -12.26 9.78 53.04
CA GLY A 58 -10.83 9.47 53.04
C GLY A 58 -10.39 8.81 51.73
N MET A 59 -9.19 9.15 51.25
CA MET A 59 -8.62 8.55 50.05
C MET A 59 -7.10 8.52 50.19
N SER A 60 -6.48 7.35 50.00
CA SER A 60 -5.02 7.23 50.07
C SER A 60 -4.34 8.03 48.96
N ALA A 61 -3.11 8.47 49.20
CA ALA A 61 -2.29 9.16 48.21
C ALA A 61 -2.11 8.30 46.93
N GLU A 62 -1.91 7.00 47.10
CA GLU A 62 -1.80 6.00 46.03
C GLU A 62 -3.06 5.95 45.15
N THR A 63 -4.26 5.97 45.76
CA THR A 63 -5.53 5.98 45.02
C THR A 63 -5.68 7.27 44.22
N ARG A 64 -5.25 8.40 44.79
CA ARG A 64 -5.26 9.69 44.09
C ARG A 64 -4.30 9.71 42.91
N GLU A 65 -3.14 9.07 43.04
CA GLU A 65 -2.17 8.93 41.96
C GLU A 65 -2.69 8.04 40.82
N ALA A 66 -3.28 6.88 41.16
CA ALA A 66 -3.93 6.02 40.17
C ALA A 66 -5.04 6.74 39.41
N ARG A 67 -5.76 7.68 40.06
CA ARG A 67 -6.78 8.51 39.42
C ARG A 67 -6.20 9.56 38.47
N ARG A 68 -5.08 10.21 38.84
CA ARG A 68 -4.33 11.12 37.95
C ARG A 68 -3.86 10.39 36.69
N ASN A 69 -3.34 9.18 36.84
CA ASN A 69 -2.76 8.43 35.73
C ASN A 69 -3.77 7.97 34.67
N ARG A 70 -5.07 8.03 34.96
CA ARG A 70 -6.16 7.71 34.03
C ARG A 70 -6.46 8.81 33.01
N SER A 71 -5.94 10.02 33.21
CA SER A 71 -6.06 11.12 32.25
C SER A 71 -4.75 11.28 31.48
N LEU A 72 -4.82 11.79 30.24
CA LEU A 72 -3.62 12.06 29.44
C LEU A 72 -2.80 13.21 30.03
N LEU A 73 -3.46 14.18 30.63
CA LEU A 73 -2.80 15.28 31.33
C LEU A 73 -2.14 14.83 32.64
N LYS A 74 -2.26 13.55 33.03
CA LYS A 74 -1.72 12.97 34.28
C LYS A 74 -2.06 13.82 35.52
N THR A 75 -3.25 14.42 35.48
CA THR A 75 -3.82 15.27 36.52
C THR A 75 -5.18 14.76 36.93
N GLU A 76 -5.61 15.18 38.12
CA GLU A 76 -6.94 14.91 38.66
C GLU A 76 -7.67 16.24 38.68
N GLY A 77 -8.82 16.31 38.01
CA GLY A 77 -9.61 17.53 37.97
C GLY A 77 -10.22 17.86 39.33
N ASN A 78 -10.83 19.02 39.46
CA ASN A 78 -11.58 19.46 40.63
C ASN A 78 -12.96 20.00 40.21
N GLY A 79 -13.75 20.47 41.18
CA GLY A 79 -15.10 20.97 40.92
C GLY A 79 -15.14 22.20 40.00
N TRP A 80 -14.10 23.03 40.01
CA TRP A 80 -14.02 24.24 39.18
C TRP A 80 -13.79 23.93 37.71
N ASP A 81 -13.06 22.87 37.37
CA ASP A 81 -12.87 22.45 35.97
C ASP A 81 -14.22 22.11 35.32
N VAL A 82 -15.07 21.40 36.07
CA VAL A 82 -16.45 21.10 35.64
C VAL A 82 -17.32 22.34 35.65
N GLY A 83 -17.21 23.17 36.69
CA GLY A 83 -17.98 24.40 36.84
C GLY A 83 -17.70 25.42 35.73
N ALA A 84 -16.44 25.57 35.30
CA ALA A 84 -16.05 26.44 34.21
C ALA A 84 -16.65 25.98 32.87
N ALA A 85 -16.65 24.66 32.61
CA ALA A 85 -17.29 24.10 31.42
C ALA A 85 -18.82 24.31 31.42
N VAL A 86 -19.47 24.14 32.57
CA VAL A 86 -20.90 24.45 32.72
C VAL A 86 -21.17 25.94 32.51
N ARG A 87 -20.35 26.83 33.10
CA ARG A 87 -20.45 28.28 32.90
C ARG A 87 -20.32 28.65 31.43
N PHE A 88 -19.33 28.10 30.72
CA PHE A 88 -19.15 28.32 29.28
C PHE A 88 -20.40 27.89 28.50
N LEU A 89 -20.91 26.68 28.74
CA LEU A 89 -22.11 26.19 28.05
C LEU A 89 -23.37 26.99 28.38
N ALA A 90 -23.44 27.60 29.57
CA ALA A 90 -24.52 28.50 29.95
C ALA A 90 -24.37 29.91 29.33
N GLY A 91 -23.15 30.34 29.03
CA GLY A 91 -22.82 31.66 28.47
C GLY A 91 -23.19 31.84 27.00
N ASP A 92 -23.08 33.10 26.55
CA ASP A 92 -23.39 33.52 25.18
C ASP A 92 -22.36 33.03 24.17
N GLU A 93 -21.14 32.73 24.61
CA GLU A 93 -20.07 32.17 23.80
C GLU A 93 -20.46 30.77 23.27
N ALA A 94 -21.34 30.06 23.97
CA ALA A 94 -21.89 28.76 23.58
C ALA A 94 -23.30 28.86 22.98
N ARG A 95 -23.75 30.04 22.53
CA ARG A 95 -25.11 30.25 21.98
C ARG A 95 -25.44 29.33 20.79
N TRP A 96 -24.44 28.86 20.07
CA TRP A 96 -24.59 27.94 18.93
C TRP A 96 -24.36 26.47 19.28
N MET A 97 -24.35 26.13 20.57
CA MET A 97 -24.10 24.78 21.06
C MET A 97 -25.35 24.22 21.76
N THR A 98 -25.95 23.19 21.18
CA THR A 98 -27.02 22.36 21.78
C THR A 98 -26.80 20.89 21.41
N GLY A 99 -27.20 19.96 22.27
CA GLY A 99 -26.98 18.52 22.12
C GLY A 99 -25.54 18.06 22.37
N VAL A 100 -24.65 18.97 22.79
CA VAL A 100 -23.22 18.66 23.00
C VAL A 100 -23.04 17.79 24.22
N ILE A 101 -22.19 16.77 24.06
CA ILE A 101 -21.71 15.91 25.14
C ILE A 101 -20.25 16.25 25.36
N LEU A 102 -19.96 17.07 26.35
CA LEU A 102 -18.65 17.67 26.58
C LEU A 102 -17.88 16.91 27.66
N PRO A 103 -16.84 16.12 27.33
CA PRO A 103 -15.96 15.52 28.32
C PRO A 103 -15.12 16.60 29.02
N VAL A 104 -15.04 16.50 30.35
CA VAL A 104 -14.14 17.32 31.17
C VAL A 104 -13.34 16.36 32.03
N ASP A 105 -12.29 15.78 31.46
CA ASP A 105 -11.69 14.56 31.96
C ASP A 105 -10.16 14.45 31.81
N GLY A 106 -9.51 15.56 31.49
CA GLY A 106 -8.05 15.61 31.28
C GLY A 106 -7.57 14.71 30.15
N GLY A 107 -8.41 14.43 29.15
CA GLY A 107 -8.08 13.56 28.03
C GLY A 107 -8.27 12.08 28.33
N ALA A 108 -8.89 11.71 29.45
CA ALA A 108 -9.18 10.31 29.79
C ALA A 108 -10.02 9.62 28.70
N THR A 109 -10.82 10.36 27.93
CA THR A 109 -11.58 9.85 26.78
C THR A 109 -10.90 10.03 25.43
N ALA A 110 -9.79 10.77 25.35
CA ALA A 110 -9.16 11.15 24.10
C ALA A 110 -8.25 10.07 23.50
N ALA A 111 -7.69 9.16 24.30
CA ALA A 111 -6.90 8.02 23.82
C ALA A 111 -7.07 6.78 24.71
N VAL A 112 -6.72 5.61 24.19
CA VAL A 112 -6.56 4.36 24.95
C VAL A 112 -5.15 4.37 25.55
N GLY A 113 -5.00 4.07 26.84
CA GLY A 113 -3.81 4.39 27.64
C GLY A 113 -2.48 3.91 27.03
N ILE A 114 -1.60 4.85 26.70
CA ILE A 114 -0.20 4.61 26.36
C ILE A 114 0.63 4.93 27.61
N GLU A 115 1.01 3.91 28.37
CA GLU A 115 2.16 4.02 29.29
C GLU A 115 3.39 3.48 28.55
N LEU A 116 4.03 4.34 27.77
CA LEU A 116 5.42 4.15 27.35
C LEU A 116 6.28 5.08 28.23
N PRO A 117 7.28 4.56 28.98
CA PRO A 117 8.16 5.40 29.76
C PRO A 117 8.97 6.34 28.86
N ALA A 118 9.11 7.60 29.27
CA ALA A 118 9.79 8.66 28.55
C ALA A 118 11.27 8.38 28.21
N SER A 119 11.87 7.32 28.79
CA SER A 119 13.21 6.83 28.44
C SER A 119 13.28 6.14 27.06
N ALA A 120 12.16 6.00 26.35
CA ALA A 120 12.09 5.37 25.03
C ALA A 120 11.86 6.37 23.86
N SER A 121 11.94 7.68 24.10
CA SER A 121 11.83 8.68 23.02
C SER A 121 13.20 9.31 22.71
N PRO A 122 13.70 9.25 21.46
CA PRO A 122 15.01 9.80 21.10
C PRO A 122 15.03 11.34 20.98
N LEU A 123 13.94 12.03 21.32
CA LEU A 123 13.81 13.48 21.18
C LEU A 123 14.03 14.21 22.51
N ASN A 124 15.21 14.03 23.10
CA ASN A 124 15.75 15.03 24.03
C ASN A 124 16.79 15.86 23.27
N GLY A 125 16.35 17.00 22.72
CA GLY A 125 17.26 18.05 22.26
C GLY A 125 16.98 18.61 20.88
N VAL A 126 15.85 19.29 20.68
CA VAL A 126 15.83 20.48 19.82
C VAL A 126 14.66 21.38 20.24
N ASP A 127 15.01 22.48 20.90
CA ASP A 127 14.12 23.60 21.14
C ASP A 127 13.89 24.39 19.84
N SER A 128 12.64 24.80 19.67
CA SER A 128 12.16 25.98 18.95
C SER A 128 12.60 26.22 17.49
N LEU A 129 11.63 26.12 16.58
CA LEU A 129 11.37 27.16 15.58
C LEU A 129 9.93 27.03 15.07
N THR A 130 9.06 27.90 15.59
CA THR A 130 7.74 28.23 15.04
C THR A 130 7.86 28.97 13.72
N VAL A 131 6.98 28.64 12.76
CA VAL A 131 6.36 29.42 11.65
C VAL A 131 5.97 28.36 10.59
N SER A 132 4.81 28.30 9.95
CA SER A 132 3.57 29.08 9.92
C SER A 132 2.49 28.18 9.27
N LEU A 133 1.23 28.46 9.63
CA LEU A 133 -0.01 27.88 9.12
C LEU A 133 -0.09 27.80 7.58
N THR A 134 -0.40 26.61 7.07
CA THR A 134 -1.27 26.40 5.90
C THR A 134 -2.05 25.10 6.07
N THR A 135 -3.36 25.25 6.29
CA THR A 135 -4.44 24.33 5.89
C THR A 135 -4.15 22.83 5.89
N ASP A 136 -4.56 22.13 6.95
CA ASP A 136 -4.95 20.72 6.84
C ASP A 136 -6.18 20.47 7.74
N ILE A 137 -7.31 21.04 7.33
CA ILE A 137 -8.63 20.74 7.90
C ILE A 137 -9.27 19.70 6.97
N ASN A 138 -9.44 18.49 7.51
CA ASN A 138 -10.11 17.31 6.96
C ASN A 138 -9.23 16.26 6.24
N ASP A 139 -8.18 15.75 6.89
CA ASP A 139 -7.77 14.39 6.56
C ASP A 139 -8.75 13.39 7.20
N ARG A 140 -9.79 13.05 6.44
CA ARG A 140 -10.62 11.85 6.68
C ARG A 140 -9.76 10.60 6.41
N ARG A 141 -8.69 10.37 7.18
CA ARG A 141 -8.14 9.00 7.31
C ARG A 141 -9.14 8.19 8.09
N LYS A 142 -10.10 7.58 7.38
CA LYS A 142 -10.52 6.25 7.79
C LYS A 142 -9.22 5.45 7.81
N MET A 143 -8.66 5.23 8.99
CA MET A 143 -7.57 4.27 9.12
C MET A 143 -8.05 2.99 8.42
N ALA A 144 -7.18 2.41 7.60
CA ALA A 144 -7.51 1.34 6.69
C ALA A 144 -7.64 0.00 7.42
N ASP A 145 -8.49 -0.84 6.87
CA ASP A 145 -8.61 -2.24 7.24
C ASP A 145 -9.00 -2.97 5.94
N TYR A 146 -8.05 -3.70 5.39
CA TYR A 146 -8.18 -4.43 4.14
C TYR A 146 -8.21 -5.94 4.37
N SER A 147 -8.34 -6.38 5.63
CA SER A 147 -8.38 -7.81 6.01
C SER A 147 -9.56 -8.55 5.38
N GLU A 148 -10.62 -7.83 4.99
CA GLU A 148 -11.75 -8.40 4.25
C GLU A 148 -11.33 -9.09 2.94
N TYR A 149 -10.23 -8.67 2.32
CA TYR A 149 -9.72 -9.27 1.09
C TYR A 149 -8.90 -10.55 1.31
N SER A 150 -8.56 -10.92 2.55
CA SER A 150 -7.72 -12.10 2.84
C SER A 150 -8.46 -13.42 2.80
N THR A 151 -9.79 -13.39 2.95
CA THR A 151 -10.59 -14.61 3.09
C THR A 151 -10.45 -15.45 1.82
N PRO A 152 -9.88 -16.68 1.90
CA PRO A 152 -9.59 -17.46 0.72
C PRO A 152 -10.85 -17.87 -0.03
N THR A 153 -10.78 -17.84 -1.36
CA THR A 153 -11.89 -18.30 -2.21
C THR A 153 -12.02 -19.82 -2.13
N GLU A 154 -13.23 -20.34 -2.34
CA GLU A 154 -13.46 -21.79 -2.40
C GLU A 154 -12.62 -22.46 -3.51
N GLU A 155 -12.47 -21.77 -4.65
CA GLU A 155 -11.63 -22.22 -5.76
C GLU A 155 -10.16 -22.34 -5.33
N TRP A 156 -9.62 -21.34 -4.63
CA TRP A 156 -8.26 -21.41 -4.11
C TRP A 156 -8.09 -22.54 -3.10
N ILE A 157 -9.01 -22.70 -2.14
CA ILE A 157 -8.94 -23.77 -1.14
C ILE A 157 -8.95 -25.16 -1.80
N ALA A 158 -9.74 -25.34 -2.85
CA ALA A 158 -9.78 -26.58 -3.61
C ALA A 158 -8.47 -26.80 -4.37
N TYR A 159 -7.95 -25.76 -5.03
CA TYR A 159 -6.74 -25.84 -5.83
C TYR A 159 -5.48 -26.04 -4.98
N GLU A 160 -5.36 -25.37 -3.83
CA GLU A 160 -4.22 -25.46 -2.92
C GLU A 160 -3.96 -26.92 -2.48
N LYS A 161 -5.02 -27.73 -2.31
CA LYS A 161 -4.92 -29.16 -1.96
C LYS A 161 -4.30 -30.02 -3.07
N THR A 162 -4.25 -29.52 -4.30
CA THR A 162 -3.68 -30.21 -5.46
C THR A 162 -2.20 -29.89 -5.67
N LEU A 163 -1.69 -28.86 -4.98
CA LEU A 163 -0.31 -28.43 -5.15
C LEU A 163 0.66 -29.44 -4.54
N PRO A 164 1.78 -29.75 -5.21
CA PRO A 164 2.82 -30.57 -4.63
C PRO A 164 3.42 -29.84 -3.40
N PRO A 165 3.91 -30.58 -2.40
CA PRO A 165 4.61 -29.97 -1.29
C PRO A 165 5.81 -29.18 -1.81
N PRO A 166 6.13 -28.02 -1.21
CA PRO A 166 7.29 -27.24 -1.61
C PRO A 166 8.55 -28.08 -1.41
N PRO A 167 9.54 -27.99 -2.32
CA PRO A 167 10.81 -28.69 -2.13
C PRO A 167 11.48 -28.19 -0.84
N THR A 168 11.92 -29.13 0.00
CA THR A 168 12.70 -28.84 1.21
C THR A 168 14.19 -29.00 0.93
N ASP A 169 15.02 -28.35 1.76
CA ASP A 169 16.47 -28.60 1.82
C ASP A 169 17.29 -28.27 0.55
N LEU A 170 16.74 -27.43 -0.34
CA LEU A 170 17.51 -26.88 -1.45
C LEU A 170 18.39 -25.72 -0.97
N ASP A 171 19.66 -25.73 -1.39
CA ASP A 171 20.48 -24.52 -1.33
C ASP A 171 19.93 -23.45 -2.30
N VAL A 172 20.48 -22.22 -2.21
CA VAL A 172 19.98 -21.07 -2.98
C VAL A 172 20.09 -21.29 -4.48
N GLN A 173 21.18 -21.93 -4.96
CA GLN A 173 21.38 -22.16 -6.38
C GLN A 173 20.45 -23.25 -6.90
N ALA A 174 20.33 -24.37 -6.20
CA ALA A 174 19.42 -25.45 -6.56
C ALA A 174 17.95 -24.97 -6.55
N MET A 175 17.60 -24.07 -5.62
CA MET A 175 16.30 -23.40 -5.59
C MET A 175 16.07 -22.54 -6.84
N LYS A 176 17.04 -21.69 -7.19
CA LYS A 176 17.02 -20.85 -8.39
C LYS A 176 16.80 -21.68 -9.65
N ASP A 177 17.60 -22.71 -9.84
CA ASP A 177 17.53 -23.60 -11.00
C ASP A 177 16.19 -24.35 -11.08
N PHE A 178 15.69 -24.84 -9.94
CA PHE A 178 14.41 -25.56 -9.89
C PHE A 178 13.24 -24.65 -10.28
N PHE A 179 13.14 -23.47 -9.68
CA PHE A 179 12.02 -22.57 -9.95
C PHE A 179 12.09 -21.93 -11.33
N ASN A 180 13.29 -21.62 -11.86
CA ASN A 180 13.44 -21.14 -13.23
C ASN A 180 12.99 -22.20 -14.24
N ARG A 181 13.45 -23.45 -14.12
CA ARG A 181 12.97 -24.55 -14.99
C ARG A 181 11.45 -24.71 -14.95
N ALA A 182 10.85 -24.69 -13.76
CA ALA A 182 9.41 -24.81 -13.61
C ALA A 182 8.63 -23.61 -14.18
N ARG A 183 9.20 -22.39 -14.14
CA ARG A 183 8.60 -21.21 -14.78
C ARG A 183 8.69 -21.30 -16.31
N GLU A 184 9.85 -21.70 -16.84
CA GLU A 184 10.07 -21.89 -18.28
C GLU A 184 9.15 -22.96 -18.87
N GLU A 185 9.02 -24.11 -18.20
CA GLU A 185 8.12 -25.18 -18.64
C GLU A 185 6.67 -24.71 -18.69
N ARG A 186 6.21 -23.99 -17.65
CA ARG A 186 4.86 -23.42 -17.62
C ARG A 186 4.65 -22.38 -18.71
N ALA A 187 5.63 -21.50 -18.94
CA ALA A 187 5.57 -20.50 -20.00
C ALA A 187 5.52 -21.16 -21.38
N ALA A 188 6.38 -22.16 -21.65
CA ALA A 188 6.38 -22.93 -22.89
C ALA A 188 5.04 -23.63 -23.13
N ASN A 189 4.50 -24.30 -22.11
CA ASN A 189 3.19 -24.95 -22.18
C ASN A 189 2.07 -23.96 -22.48
N ALA A 190 2.09 -22.79 -21.85
CA ALA A 190 1.11 -21.73 -22.13
C ALA A 190 1.25 -21.18 -23.56
N MET A 191 2.49 -20.96 -24.03
CA MET A 191 2.76 -20.50 -25.40
C MET A 191 2.15 -21.42 -26.45
N VAL A 192 2.16 -22.74 -26.20
CA VAL A 192 1.54 -23.75 -27.07
C VAL A 192 0.03 -23.82 -26.87
N ASN A 193 -0.44 -24.03 -25.64
CA ASN A 193 -1.86 -24.28 -25.34
C ASN A 193 -2.77 -23.10 -25.67
N GLU A 194 -2.25 -21.88 -25.61
CA GLU A 194 -2.97 -20.65 -25.92
C GLU A 194 -2.70 -20.15 -27.36
N GLY A 195 -1.89 -20.89 -28.13
CA GLY A 195 -1.57 -20.54 -29.53
C GLY A 195 -0.79 -19.24 -29.70
N LEU A 196 -0.06 -18.79 -28.66
CA LEU A 196 0.60 -17.48 -28.62
C LEU A 196 1.81 -17.40 -29.55
N GLN A 197 2.50 -18.53 -29.79
CA GLN A 197 3.67 -18.59 -30.67
C GLN A 197 3.38 -18.05 -32.08
N SER A 198 2.18 -18.28 -32.60
CA SER A 198 1.77 -17.82 -33.93
C SER A 198 1.31 -16.36 -33.96
N GLN A 199 1.06 -15.76 -32.79
CA GLN A 199 0.50 -14.41 -32.65
C GLN A 199 1.58 -13.35 -32.45
N VAL A 200 2.81 -13.76 -32.12
CA VAL A 200 3.91 -12.86 -31.83
C VAL A 200 5.18 -13.19 -32.60
N SER A 201 5.93 -12.15 -32.94
CA SER A 201 7.33 -12.25 -33.36
C SER A 201 8.21 -11.85 -32.16
N MET A 202 9.25 -12.65 -31.91
CA MET A 202 10.20 -12.43 -30.82
C MET A 202 11.58 -12.12 -31.37
N GLN A 203 12.28 -11.16 -30.76
CA GLN A 203 13.66 -10.83 -31.10
C GLN A 203 14.48 -10.59 -29.84
N ASP A 204 15.66 -11.19 -29.79
CA ASP A 204 16.61 -11.05 -28.68
C ASP A 204 17.63 -9.95 -28.95
N TYR A 205 18.02 -9.27 -27.88
CA TYR A 205 19.00 -8.21 -27.85
C TYR A 205 19.96 -8.45 -26.69
N SER A 206 21.20 -7.98 -26.88
CA SER A 206 22.22 -7.91 -25.84
C SER A 206 22.45 -6.44 -25.53
N VAL A 207 21.99 -5.99 -24.36
CA VAL A 207 22.05 -4.60 -23.93
C VAL A 207 23.22 -4.41 -22.97
N PRO A 208 24.20 -3.53 -23.25
CA PRO A 208 25.30 -3.31 -22.34
C PRO A 208 24.82 -2.57 -21.09
N ALA A 209 24.93 -3.21 -19.93
CA ALA A 209 24.83 -2.53 -18.64
C ALA A 209 26.01 -1.56 -18.45
N ARG A 210 25.91 -0.66 -17.49
CA ARG A 210 26.93 0.34 -17.16
C ARG A 210 28.31 -0.23 -16.79
N ASP A 211 28.37 -1.48 -16.37
CA ASP A 211 29.61 -2.23 -16.08
C ASP A 211 30.06 -3.13 -17.24
N GLY A 212 29.40 -3.03 -18.40
CA GLY A 212 29.68 -3.82 -19.59
C GLY A 212 29.04 -5.21 -19.60
N PHE A 213 28.25 -5.58 -18.58
CA PHE A 213 27.54 -6.86 -18.60
C PHE A 213 26.48 -6.89 -19.72
N PRO A 214 26.43 -7.95 -20.55
CA PRO A 214 25.45 -8.06 -21.63
C PRO A 214 24.09 -8.52 -21.08
N LEU A 215 23.20 -7.58 -20.77
CA LEU A 215 21.84 -7.89 -20.34
C LEU A 215 21.05 -8.53 -21.48
N GLU A 216 20.33 -9.59 -21.17
CA GLU A 216 19.44 -10.25 -22.11
C GLU A 216 18.09 -9.51 -22.15
N VAL A 217 17.67 -9.09 -23.33
CA VAL A 217 16.41 -8.39 -23.56
C VAL A 217 15.68 -9.06 -24.72
N ARG A 218 14.35 -9.25 -24.60
CA ARG A 218 13.52 -9.79 -25.68
C ARG A 218 12.37 -8.84 -26.00
N SER A 219 12.20 -8.51 -27.27
CA SER A 219 10.99 -7.83 -27.74
C SER A 219 9.95 -8.85 -28.22
N TYR A 220 8.68 -8.50 -28.06
CA TYR A 220 7.52 -9.24 -28.54
C TYR A 220 6.64 -8.28 -29.32
N ARG A 221 6.33 -8.63 -30.56
CA ARG A 221 5.56 -7.79 -31.49
C ARG A 221 4.40 -8.59 -32.09
N PRO A 222 3.22 -8.01 -32.36
CA PRO A 222 2.15 -8.73 -33.04
C PRO A 222 2.63 -9.25 -34.40
N ALA A 223 2.53 -10.56 -34.64
CA ALA A 223 2.96 -11.19 -35.89
C ALA A 223 2.11 -10.75 -37.11
N SER A 224 0.91 -10.24 -36.85
CA SER A 224 -0.02 -9.74 -37.87
C SER A 224 0.36 -8.37 -38.43
N LEU A 225 1.31 -7.65 -37.80
CA LEU A 225 1.68 -6.28 -38.19
C LEU A 225 3.07 -6.22 -38.83
N PRO A 226 3.26 -5.37 -39.85
CA PRO A 226 4.55 -5.26 -40.53
C PRO A 226 5.63 -4.71 -39.58
N PRO A 227 6.90 -5.16 -39.68
CA PRO A 227 7.98 -4.66 -38.82
C PRO A 227 8.19 -3.14 -38.89
N SER A 228 7.84 -2.51 -40.01
CA SER A 228 7.99 -1.06 -40.22
C SER A 228 6.98 -0.18 -39.46
N GLN A 229 5.88 -0.75 -38.98
CA GLN A 229 4.88 0.02 -38.24
C GLN A 229 5.39 0.33 -36.83
N ARG A 230 5.52 1.62 -36.49
CA ARG A 230 5.86 2.03 -35.13
C ARG A 230 4.73 1.71 -34.17
N LEU A 231 5.04 1.10 -33.03
CA LEU A 231 4.07 0.73 -31.99
C LEU A 231 4.43 1.38 -30.65
N PRO A 232 3.45 1.76 -29.82
CA PRO A 232 3.67 1.99 -28.40
C PRO A 232 4.46 0.84 -27.75
N VAL A 233 5.24 1.15 -26.72
CA VAL A 233 6.10 0.18 -26.04
C VAL A 233 5.64 -0.01 -24.60
N TYR A 234 5.54 -1.28 -24.19
CA TYR A 234 5.47 -1.66 -22.78
C TYR A 234 6.78 -2.33 -22.36
N ILE A 235 7.53 -1.69 -21.46
CA ILE A 235 8.73 -2.28 -20.86
C ILE A 235 8.28 -3.17 -19.69
N HIS A 236 8.53 -4.47 -19.78
CA HIS A 236 8.14 -5.46 -18.77
C HIS A 236 9.33 -5.85 -17.90
N LEU A 237 9.15 -5.73 -16.58
CA LEU A 237 10.08 -6.15 -15.56
C LEU A 237 9.49 -7.32 -14.77
N HIS A 238 10.12 -8.49 -14.88
CA HIS A 238 9.58 -9.71 -14.30
C HIS A 238 9.66 -9.74 -12.77
N GLY A 239 8.80 -10.56 -12.15
CA GLY A 239 8.89 -10.89 -10.74
C GLY A 239 9.81 -12.08 -10.47
N GLY A 240 9.95 -12.44 -9.18
CA GLY A 240 10.80 -13.56 -8.77
C GLY A 240 11.67 -13.31 -7.54
N GLY A 241 11.33 -12.30 -6.72
CA GLY A 241 12.06 -11.99 -5.48
C GLY A 241 13.53 -11.65 -5.71
N PHE A 242 13.87 -11.09 -6.88
CA PHE A 242 15.24 -10.84 -7.35
C PHE A 242 16.14 -12.09 -7.45
N LEU A 243 15.59 -13.30 -7.32
CA LEU A 243 16.31 -14.57 -7.40
C LEU A 243 15.98 -15.33 -8.69
N PHE A 244 14.74 -15.21 -9.16
CA PHE A 244 14.21 -15.99 -10.28
C PHE A 244 13.86 -15.12 -11.48
N GLY A 245 13.97 -15.69 -12.67
CA GLY A 245 13.61 -15.09 -13.95
C GLY A 245 14.57 -15.48 -15.05
N THR A 246 14.03 -15.64 -16.24
CA THR A 246 14.73 -15.79 -17.53
C THR A 246 13.84 -15.19 -18.62
N LEU A 247 14.39 -14.92 -19.82
CA LEU A 247 13.55 -14.51 -20.96
C LEU A 247 12.42 -15.52 -21.21
N ALA A 248 12.76 -16.82 -21.27
CA ALA A 248 11.81 -17.88 -21.56
C ALA A 248 10.71 -18.01 -20.50
N SER A 249 11.02 -17.73 -19.23
CA SER A 249 10.03 -17.77 -18.15
C SER A 249 8.89 -16.74 -18.30
N GLU A 250 9.10 -15.71 -19.12
CA GLU A 250 8.17 -14.59 -19.31
C GLU A 250 7.50 -14.60 -20.70
N ASP A 251 7.86 -15.53 -21.60
CA ASP A 251 7.37 -15.54 -22.98
C ASP A 251 5.84 -15.53 -23.04
N ALA A 252 5.18 -16.33 -22.19
CA ALA A 252 3.73 -16.42 -22.18
C ALA A 252 3.05 -15.12 -21.73
N ILE A 253 3.56 -14.44 -20.69
CA ILE A 253 2.91 -13.22 -20.20
C ILE A 253 3.10 -12.06 -21.16
N CYS A 254 4.30 -11.88 -21.69
CA CYS A 254 4.58 -10.84 -22.68
C CYS A 254 3.75 -11.07 -23.95
N SER A 255 3.66 -12.31 -24.42
CA SER A 255 2.89 -12.64 -25.62
C SER A 255 1.38 -12.46 -25.42
N ARG A 256 0.84 -12.74 -24.23
CA ARG A 256 -0.59 -12.48 -23.93
C ARG A 256 -0.94 -11.01 -24.02
N ILE A 257 -0.09 -10.11 -23.49
CA ILE A 257 -0.30 -8.67 -23.57
C ILE A 257 -0.35 -8.23 -25.03
N VAL A 258 0.64 -8.63 -25.82
CA VAL A 258 0.73 -8.32 -27.25
C VAL A 258 -0.49 -8.85 -28.01
N ALA A 259 -0.84 -10.12 -27.82
CA ALA A 259 -1.96 -10.77 -28.50
C ALA A 259 -3.30 -10.12 -28.16
N THR A 260 -3.55 -9.85 -26.87
CA THR A 260 -4.79 -9.23 -26.38
C THR A 260 -4.96 -7.85 -26.98
N LEU A 261 -3.93 -7.01 -26.87
CA LEU A 261 -3.98 -5.63 -27.33
C LEU A 261 -4.03 -5.51 -28.86
N ALA A 262 -3.39 -6.42 -29.58
CA ALA A 262 -3.53 -6.50 -31.04
C ALA A 262 -4.97 -6.87 -31.45
N LYS A 263 -5.59 -7.84 -30.77
CA LYS A 263 -6.98 -8.25 -31.01
C LYS A 263 -7.98 -7.13 -30.73
N GLU A 264 -7.69 -6.30 -29.73
CA GLU A 264 -8.51 -5.14 -29.34
C GLU A 264 -8.15 -3.85 -30.10
N ASN A 265 -7.39 -3.95 -31.19
CA ASN A 265 -7.04 -2.83 -32.07
C ASN A 265 -6.27 -1.70 -31.36
N THR A 266 -5.51 -2.02 -30.32
CA THR A 266 -4.55 -1.11 -29.66
C THR A 266 -3.17 -1.79 -29.60
N PRO A 267 -2.55 -2.16 -30.74
CA PRO A 267 -1.35 -2.97 -30.74
C PRO A 267 -0.18 -2.29 -30.01
N VAL A 268 0.50 -3.06 -29.17
CA VAL A 268 1.67 -2.64 -28.38
C VAL A 268 2.78 -3.67 -28.59
N MET A 269 4.03 -3.21 -28.61
CA MET A 269 5.18 -4.11 -28.47
C MET A 269 5.60 -4.20 -27.00
N VAL A 270 6.00 -5.38 -26.57
CA VAL A 270 6.54 -5.59 -25.21
C VAL A 270 8.05 -5.74 -25.31
N VAL A 271 8.80 -5.08 -24.42
CA VAL A 271 10.25 -5.27 -24.25
C VAL A 271 10.49 -5.83 -22.85
N ASN A 272 10.82 -7.12 -22.77
CA ASN A 272 11.12 -7.83 -21.52
C ASN A 272 12.61 -7.72 -21.19
N VAL A 273 12.92 -7.36 -19.95
CA VAL A 273 14.30 -7.18 -19.47
C VAL A 273 14.64 -8.29 -18.47
N ASN A 274 15.65 -9.11 -18.79
CA ASN A 274 16.22 -10.07 -17.86
C ASN A 274 17.35 -9.41 -17.05
N TYR A 275 16.98 -8.70 -15.99
CA TYR A 275 17.93 -8.06 -15.08
C TYR A 275 18.69 -9.12 -14.27
N ARG A 276 19.86 -8.79 -13.74
CA ARG A 276 20.68 -9.73 -12.97
C ARG A 276 20.07 -10.06 -11.61
N HIS A 277 20.24 -11.30 -11.17
CA HIS A 277 19.62 -11.83 -9.95
C HIS A 277 20.62 -12.07 -8.82
N THR A 278 20.11 -12.02 -7.60
CA THR A 278 20.73 -12.60 -6.41
C THR A 278 20.91 -14.12 -6.56
N PRO A 279 21.78 -14.75 -5.75
CA PRO A 279 22.74 -14.15 -4.80
C PRO A 279 23.98 -13.53 -5.45
N GLU A 280 24.22 -13.76 -6.75
CA GLU A 280 25.42 -13.33 -7.46
C GLU A 280 25.49 -11.81 -7.58
N TYR A 281 24.34 -11.18 -7.81
CA TYR A 281 24.21 -9.74 -8.00
C TYR A 281 23.27 -9.13 -6.95
N LYS A 282 23.88 -8.46 -5.97
CA LYS A 282 23.20 -7.84 -4.83
C LYS A 282 22.69 -6.43 -5.17
N TYR A 283 21.93 -5.82 -4.27
CA TYR A 283 21.49 -4.43 -4.46
C TYR A 283 22.71 -3.49 -4.63
N PRO A 284 22.67 -2.52 -5.55
CA PRO A 284 21.55 -2.09 -6.41
C PRO A 284 21.57 -2.67 -7.84
N THR A 285 22.22 -3.80 -8.11
CA THR A 285 22.50 -4.27 -9.47
C THR A 285 21.26 -4.40 -10.37
N ALA A 286 20.20 -5.07 -9.90
CA ALA A 286 18.97 -5.21 -10.68
C ALA A 286 18.30 -3.85 -11.02
N TRP A 287 18.43 -2.87 -10.12
CA TRP A 287 17.91 -1.52 -10.35
C TRP A 287 18.73 -0.79 -11.42
N HIS A 288 20.06 -0.91 -11.37
CA HIS A 288 20.94 -0.39 -12.42
C HIS A 288 20.63 -1.04 -13.78
N ASP A 289 20.45 -2.36 -13.83
CA ASP A 289 20.14 -3.07 -15.07
C ASP A 289 18.81 -2.62 -15.68
N ALA A 290 17.79 -2.43 -14.84
CA ALA A 290 16.50 -1.92 -15.31
C ALA A 290 16.60 -0.47 -15.81
N ALA A 291 17.40 0.40 -15.15
CA ALA A 291 17.67 1.75 -15.63
C ALA A 291 18.44 1.76 -16.96
N ASP A 292 19.46 0.90 -17.09
CA ASP A 292 20.29 0.80 -18.29
C ASP A 292 19.45 0.27 -19.48
N ALA A 293 18.57 -0.71 -19.25
CA ALA A 293 17.62 -1.17 -20.26
C ALA A 293 16.59 -0.10 -20.64
N PHE A 294 16.08 0.67 -19.66
CA PHE A 294 15.18 1.79 -19.91
C PHE A 294 15.84 2.84 -20.80
N HIS A 295 17.10 3.20 -20.53
CA HIS A 295 17.89 4.08 -21.37
C HIS A 295 18.10 3.51 -22.77
N TRP A 296 18.47 2.24 -22.87
CA TRP A 296 18.68 1.57 -24.14
C TRP A 296 17.44 1.58 -25.03
N VAL A 297 16.25 1.31 -24.47
CA VAL A 297 14.98 1.37 -25.22
C VAL A 297 14.77 2.75 -25.82
N HIS A 298 15.01 3.83 -25.05
CA HIS A 298 14.87 5.20 -25.54
C HIS A 298 15.91 5.55 -26.62
N ASP A 299 17.12 5.00 -26.54
CA ASP A 299 18.17 5.24 -27.53
C ASP A 299 17.97 4.43 -28.84
N HIS A 300 17.22 3.32 -28.79
CA HIS A 300 17.07 2.38 -29.90
C HIS A 300 15.63 2.30 -30.45
N LEU A 301 14.79 3.30 -30.18
CA LEU A 301 13.38 3.33 -30.61
C LEU A 301 13.19 3.04 -32.10
N THR A 302 14.07 3.56 -32.96
CA THR A 302 13.97 3.33 -34.42
C THR A 302 14.28 1.88 -34.79
N GLU A 303 15.28 1.26 -34.16
CA GLU A 303 15.64 -0.14 -34.38
C GLU A 303 14.53 -1.08 -33.89
N LEU A 304 13.92 -0.75 -32.75
CA LEU A 304 12.81 -1.50 -32.18
C LEU A 304 11.50 -1.38 -32.98
N GLY A 305 11.39 -0.41 -33.88
CA GLY A 305 10.10 -0.07 -34.48
C GLY A 305 9.11 0.45 -33.43
N ALA A 306 9.62 1.23 -32.47
CA ALA A 306 8.91 1.77 -31.33
C ALA A 306 8.48 3.23 -31.53
N ASP A 307 7.36 3.57 -30.93
CA ASP A 307 6.87 4.93 -30.73
C ASP A 307 7.33 5.46 -29.36
N GLY A 308 8.33 6.35 -29.38
CA GLY A 308 8.93 6.93 -28.18
C GLY A 308 8.03 7.89 -27.41
N ASP A 309 6.96 8.39 -28.04
CA ASP A 309 6.00 9.26 -27.37
C ASP A 309 4.99 8.44 -26.54
N ASN A 310 4.94 7.13 -26.74
CA ASN A 310 3.97 6.21 -26.15
C ASN A 310 4.65 5.03 -25.45
N VAL A 311 5.43 5.35 -24.42
CA VAL A 311 6.12 4.37 -23.57
C VAL A 311 5.38 4.18 -22.25
N VAL A 312 5.12 2.93 -21.90
CA VAL A 312 4.59 2.45 -20.61
C VAL A 312 5.61 1.48 -20.02
N ILE A 313 5.72 1.41 -18.70
CA ILE A 313 6.59 0.45 -18.00
C ILE A 313 5.77 -0.29 -16.95
N GLY A 314 6.11 -1.52 -16.64
CA GLY A 314 5.42 -2.23 -15.59
C GLY A 314 6.14 -3.48 -15.17
N GLY A 315 5.64 -4.07 -14.11
CA GLY A 315 6.23 -5.29 -13.60
C GLY A 315 5.39 -5.97 -12.55
N ILE A 316 5.94 -7.08 -12.08
CA ILE A 316 5.27 -7.99 -11.14
C ILE A 316 6.16 -8.15 -9.92
N SER A 317 5.62 -8.01 -8.71
CA SER A 317 6.37 -8.28 -7.47
C SER A 317 7.67 -7.46 -7.42
N ALA A 318 8.83 -8.10 -7.37
CA ALA A 318 10.15 -7.46 -7.50
C ALA A 318 10.30 -6.56 -8.76
N GLY A 319 9.67 -6.92 -9.88
CA GLY A 319 9.66 -6.08 -11.08
C GLY A 319 8.75 -4.85 -10.96
N ALA A 320 7.68 -4.94 -10.18
CA ALA A 320 6.85 -3.80 -9.85
C ALA A 320 7.57 -2.84 -8.88
N TRP A 321 8.40 -3.37 -7.98
CA TRP A 321 9.33 -2.56 -7.19
C TRP A 321 10.30 -1.79 -8.09
N LEU A 322 10.98 -2.47 -9.03
CA LEU A 322 11.88 -1.82 -9.99
C LEU A 322 11.15 -0.69 -10.74
N THR A 323 9.94 -0.97 -11.19
CA THR A 323 9.09 0.00 -11.90
C THR A 323 8.80 1.23 -11.05
N ALA A 324 8.21 1.05 -9.87
CA ALA A 324 7.81 2.16 -9.01
C ALA A 324 9.03 2.99 -8.55
N SER A 325 10.13 2.30 -8.24
CA SER A 325 11.40 2.90 -7.83
C SER A 325 12.02 3.75 -8.94
N LEU A 326 12.14 3.23 -10.17
CA LEU A 326 12.65 3.98 -11.33
C LEU A 326 11.80 5.20 -11.64
N MET A 327 10.46 5.04 -11.60
CA MET A 327 9.55 6.14 -11.93
C MET A 327 9.55 7.23 -10.88
N LEU A 328 9.67 6.87 -9.60
CA LEU A 328 9.86 7.83 -8.52
C LEU A 328 11.20 8.56 -8.67
N ALA A 329 12.30 7.86 -8.96
CA ALA A 329 13.60 8.48 -9.18
C ALA A 329 13.61 9.43 -10.39
N GLN A 330 13.00 9.03 -11.51
CA GLN A 330 12.81 9.89 -12.69
C GLN A 330 11.98 11.13 -12.36
N HIS A 331 10.91 10.96 -11.57
CA HIS A 331 9.99 12.03 -11.22
C HIS A 331 10.64 13.07 -10.31
N LEU A 332 11.33 12.61 -9.26
CA LEU A 332 12.02 13.47 -8.29
C LEU A 332 13.33 14.06 -8.83
N GLY A 333 13.85 13.51 -9.93
CA GLY A 333 15.14 13.92 -10.48
C GLY A 333 16.32 13.52 -9.61
N THR A 334 16.16 12.50 -8.76
CA THR A 334 17.24 11.97 -7.92
C THR A 334 18.26 11.17 -8.73
N ASP A 335 17.88 10.74 -9.94
CA ASP A 335 18.78 10.23 -10.96
C ASP A 335 18.74 11.16 -12.19
N GLU A 336 19.89 11.76 -12.51
CA GLU A 336 20.00 12.77 -13.56
C GLU A 336 19.76 12.19 -14.97
N GLN A 337 20.16 10.93 -15.22
CA GLN A 337 20.00 10.33 -16.53
C GLN A 337 18.53 9.95 -16.77
N LEU A 338 17.86 9.38 -15.78
CA LEU A 338 16.42 9.12 -15.82
C LEU A 338 15.64 10.42 -16.04
N ALA A 339 15.97 11.49 -15.30
CA ALA A 339 15.30 12.78 -15.41
C ALA A 339 15.38 13.42 -16.80
N LYS A 340 16.44 13.13 -17.57
CA LYS A 340 16.61 13.59 -18.96
C LYS A 340 15.79 12.80 -19.98
N ARG A 341 15.30 11.62 -19.63
CA ARG A 341 14.45 10.82 -20.53
C ARG A 341 13.04 11.41 -20.60
N PRO A 342 12.33 11.24 -21.74
CA PRO A 342 10.92 11.60 -21.83
C PRO A 342 10.12 10.97 -20.68
N LYS A 343 9.12 11.71 -20.19
CA LYS A 343 8.17 11.16 -19.22
C LYS A 343 7.34 10.08 -19.92
N ILE A 344 7.15 8.97 -19.23
CA ILE A 344 6.33 7.86 -19.71
C ILE A 344 4.83 8.16 -19.57
N LYS A 345 4.01 7.38 -20.26
CA LYS A 345 2.54 7.49 -20.26
C LYS A 345 1.89 6.93 -19.00
N GLY A 346 2.44 5.87 -18.42
CA GLY A 346 1.88 5.22 -17.25
C GLY A 346 2.71 4.04 -16.77
N GLN A 347 2.39 3.55 -15.58
CA GLN A 347 3.02 2.37 -15.00
C GLN A 347 1.99 1.31 -14.59
N VAL A 348 2.34 0.02 -14.71
CA VAL A 348 1.50 -1.12 -14.30
C VAL A 348 2.20 -1.90 -13.19
N LEU A 349 1.61 -1.93 -12.00
CA LEU A 349 2.20 -2.49 -10.78
C LEU A 349 1.36 -3.68 -10.28
N MET A 350 1.81 -4.89 -10.59
CA MET A 350 1.14 -6.11 -10.11
C MET A 350 1.82 -6.65 -8.86
N ILE A 351 1.02 -6.94 -7.82
CA ILE A 351 1.41 -7.49 -6.52
C ILE A 351 2.72 -6.86 -5.99
N PRO A 352 2.80 -5.52 -5.92
CA PRO A 352 4.08 -4.84 -5.84
C PRO A 352 4.74 -4.94 -4.47
N ALA A 353 6.07 -5.13 -4.45
CA ALA A 353 6.89 -5.19 -3.23
C ALA A 353 7.49 -3.81 -2.90
N LEU A 354 6.70 -2.89 -2.35
CA LEU A 354 7.04 -1.45 -2.34
C LEU A 354 7.84 -0.98 -1.13
N VAL A 355 7.86 -1.74 -0.03
CA VAL A 355 8.55 -1.42 1.22
C VAL A 355 9.17 -2.68 1.81
N GLY A 356 10.47 -2.62 2.12
CA GLY A 356 11.15 -3.73 2.76
C GLY A 356 10.59 -4.00 4.17
N PRO A 357 10.55 -5.26 4.67
CA PRO A 357 10.01 -5.57 6.01
C PRO A 357 10.68 -4.78 7.14
N GLY A 358 11.99 -4.52 7.02
CA GLY A 358 12.74 -3.70 7.98
C GLY A 358 12.46 -2.20 7.91
N CYS A 359 11.70 -1.75 6.90
CA CYS A 359 11.35 -0.34 6.66
C CYS A 359 9.82 -0.11 6.66
N TYR A 360 9.05 -1.09 7.14
CA TYR A 360 7.58 -1.10 7.06
C TYR A 360 6.88 -0.31 8.18
N ALA A 361 7.60 0.05 9.24
CA ALA A 361 7.03 0.75 10.40
C ALA A 361 6.23 2.02 10.04
N PRO A 362 6.65 2.87 9.08
CA PRO A 362 5.89 4.04 8.63
C PRO A 362 4.52 3.71 8.03
N GLN A 363 4.33 2.50 7.49
CA GLN A 363 3.07 2.08 6.88
C GLN A 363 1.99 1.77 7.93
N LEU A 364 2.39 1.34 9.14
CA LEU A 364 1.46 0.95 10.20
C LEU A 364 0.55 2.08 10.67
N LYS A 365 0.96 3.35 10.48
CA LYS A 365 0.15 4.53 10.83
C LYS A 365 -1.12 4.66 9.97
N TYR A 366 -1.18 3.97 8.83
CA TYR A 366 -2.34 3.97 7.96
C TYR A 366 -3.40 2.95 8.36
N LEU A 367 -3.09 2.00 9.25
CA LEU A 367 -3.99 0.94 9.70
C LEU A 367 -4.81 1.34 10.93
N LYS A 368 -6.03 0.79 11.07
CA LYS A 368 -6.86 0.99 12.28
C LYS A 368 -6.21 0.41 13.54
N ASP A 369 -5.57 -0.74 13.36
CA ASP A 369 -4.85 -1.50 14.36
C ASP A 369 -3.66 -2.16 13.63
N PRO A 370 -2.42 -2.03 14.10
CA PRO A 370 -1.26 -2.71 13.50
C PRO A 370 -1.44 -4.23 13.34
N LYS A 371 -2.28 -4.87 14.16
CA LYS A 371 -2.62 -6.30 14.03
C LYS A 371 -3.39 -6.65 12.77
N LEU A 372 -3.99 -5.67 12.10
CA LEU A 372 -4.69 -5.85 10.82
C LEU A 372 -3.75 -5.79 9.62
N SER A 373 -2.45 -5.55 9.83
CA SER A 373 -1.48 -5.54 8.75
C SER A 373 -1.49 -6.86 8.00
N SER A 374 -1.40 -6.79 6.67
CA SER A 374 -1.20 -7.96 5.82
C SER A 374 0.04 -8.78 6.22
N TYR A 375 1.08 -8.19 6.81
CA TYR A 375 2.22 -8.95 7.34
C TYR A 375 1.87 -9.84 8.54
N VAL A 376 0.81 -9.51 9.28
CA VAL A 376 0.30 -10.32 10.41
C VAL A 376 -0.78 -11.28 9.91
N ASP A 377 -1.78 -10.75 9.23
CA ASP A 377 -2.95 -11.50 8.75
C ASP A 377 -2.59 -12.54 7.67
N CYS A 378 -1.61 -12.22 6.83
CA CYS A 378 -1.09 -13.11 5.77
C CYS A 378 0.30 -13.68 6.11
N GLU A 379 0.71 -13.73 7.38
CA GLU A 379 2.05 -14.21 7.79
C GLU A 379 2.42 -15.56 7.15
N LEU A 380 1.45 -16.48 7.12
CA LEU A 380 1.55 -17.83 6.58
C LEU A 380 0.87 -17.97 5.20
N ALA A 381 0.78 -16.89 4.43
CA ALA A 381 0.16 -16.93 3.10
C ALA A 381 0.79 -18.01 2.21
N PRO A 382 -0.02 -18.66 1.35
CA PRO A 382 0.52 -19.59 0.38
C PRO A 382 1.45 -18.87 -0.61
N ILE A 383 2.40 -19.61 -1.18
CA ILE A 383 3.40 -19.13 -2.15
C ILE A 383 4.43 -18.16 -1.54
N LEU A 384 3.99 -17.04 -0.96
CA LEU A 384 4.84 -15.99 -0.41
C LEU A 384 4.50 -15.70 1.07
N PRO A 385 4.82 -16.61 2.02
CA PRO A 385 4.74 -16.30 3.43
C PRO A 385 5.81 -15.24 3.81
N VAL A 386 5.64 -14.55 4.94
CA VAL A 386 6.59 -13.50 5.39
C VAL A 386 8.02 -14.02 5.52
N LYS A 387 8.20 -15.29 5.92
CA LYS A 387 9.52 -15.94 5.95
C LYS A 387 10.20 -15.96 4.56
N ARG A 388 9.43 -16.14 3.48
CA ARG A 388 9.94 -16.13 2.11
C ARG A 388 10.33 -14.73 1.65
N ILE A 389 9.57 -13.70 2.06
CA ILE A 389 9.92 -12.30 1.83
C ILE A 389 11.26 -11.97 2.50
N ASN A 390 11.40 -12.30 3.78
CA ASN A 390 12.64 -12.08 4.52
C ASN A 390 13.84 -12.82 3.90
N PHE A 391 13.62 -14.01 3.35
CA PHE A 391 14.65 -14.74 2.60
C PHE A 391 15.10 -13.97 1.35
N PHE A 392 14.18 -13.53 0.49
CA PHE A 392 14.53 -12.77 -0.71
C PHE A 392 15.20 -11.43 -0.39
N VAL A 393 14.66 -10.69 0.58
CA VAL A 393 15.23 -9.39 1.01
C VAL A 393 16.62 -9.60 1.62
N GLY A 394 16.84 -10.68 2.37
CA GLY A 394 18.15 -11.01 2.92
C GLY A 394 19.23 -11.23 1.87
N LEU A 395 18.86 -11.80 0.70
CA LEU A 395 19.81 -12.01 -0.41
C LEU A 395 20.25 -10.71 -1.10
N LEU A 396 19.50 -9.62 -0.95
CA LEU A 396 19.86 -8.31 -1.50
C LEU A 396 20.98 -7.62 -0.71
N GLU A 397 21.20 -8.02 0.55
CA GLU A 397 22.18 -7.43 1.48
C GLU A 397 22.06 -5.90 1.64
N THR A 398 20.81 -5.42 1.68
CA THR A 398 20.49 -4.01 1.88
C THR A 398 20.59 -3.61 3.35
N LYS A 399 20.81 -2.31 3.60
CA LYS A 399 20.68 -1.74 4.95
C LYS A 399 19.24 -1.25 5.14
N GLY A 400 18.71 -1.39 6.34
CA GLY A 400 17.41 -0.82 6.69
C GLY A 400 17.51 0.69 6.82
N ASP A 401 17.09 1.40 5.78
CA ASP A 401 16.91 2.85 5.77
C ASP A 401 15.53 3.18 5.20
N GLU A 402 14.62 3.60 6.07
CA GLU A 402 13.24 3.95 5.71
C GLU A 402 13.17 5.15 4.75
N THR A 403 14.23 5.96 4.67
CA THR A 403 14.32 7.15 3.83
C THR A 403 14.91 6.87 2.43
N ASP A 404 15.47 5.69 2.21
CA ASP A 404 15.88 5.25 0.88
C ASP A 404 14.63 4.95 0.04
N LEU A 405 14.22 5.93 -0.77
CA LEU A 405 13.07 5.83 -1.67
C LEU A 405 13.33 4.99 -2.92
N VAL A 406 14.60 4.64 -3.21
CA VAL A 406 14.90 3.63 -4.23
C VAL A 406 14.50 2.26 -3.69
N LEU A 407 14.89 1.93 -2.45
CA LEU A 407 14.51 0.69 -1.78
C LEU A 407 13.05 0.65 -1.34
N ASN A 408 12.50 1.78 -0.91
CA ASN A 408 11.17 1.85 -0.29
C ASN A 408 10.29 2.91 -0.97
N PRO A 409 9.98 2.79 -2.27
CA PRO A 409 9.14 3.78 -2.97
C PRO A 409 7.76 3.96 -2.31
N GLY A 410 7.24 2.92 -1.62
CA GLY A 410 6.00 3.02 -0.86
C GLY A 410 6.04 3.98 0.35
N ASN A 411 7.23 4.38 0.79
CA ASN A 411 7.42 5.37 1.87
C ASN A 411 7.49 6.82 1.36
N ALA A 412 7.30 7.07 0.06
CA ALA A 412 7.25 8.41 -0.49
C ALA A 412 6.17 9.29 0.20
N SER A 413 6.43 10.59 0.27
CA SER A 413 5.48 11.56 0.80
C SER A 413 4.44 11.99 -0.24
N ALA A 414 3.36 12.63 0.24
CA ALA A 414 2.33 13.25 -0.59
C ALA A 414 2.90 14.22 -1.65
N GLU A 415 3.93 14.99 -1.30
CA GLU A 415 4.58 15.91 -2.24
C GLU A 415 5.38 15.18 -3.31
N GLN A 416 6.09 14.13 -2.92
CA GLN A 416 6.98 13.38 -3.80
C GLN A 416 6.24 12.54 -4.85
N VAL A 417 4.95 12.28 -4.66
CA VAL A 417 4.15 11.52 -5.63
C VAL A 417 3.38 12.39 -6.61
N ARG A 418 3.27 13.71 -6.38
CA ARG A 418 2.45 14.60 -7.22
C ARG A 418 3.02 14.73 -8.61
N GLY A 419 2.33 14.18 -9.60
CA GLY A 419 2.75 14.19 -11.00
C GLY A 419 3.56 12.97 -11.40
N LEU A 420 3.55 11.91 -10.59
CA LEU A 420 3.89 10.57 -11.07
C LEU A 420 2.97 10.15 -12.23
N PRO A 421 3.44 9.25 -13.10
CA PRO A 421 2.66 8.78 -14.24
C PRO A 421 1.43 7.97 -13.78
N SER A 422 0.38 7.91 -14.62
CA SER A 422 -0.85 7.18 -14.30
C SER A 422 -0.53 5.73 -13.94
N THR A 423 -1.14 5.20 -12.88
CA THR A 423 -0.72 3.92 -12.32
C THR A 423 -1.87 2.93 -12.23
N THR A 424 -1.70 1.76 -12.85
CA THR A 424 -2.60 0.61 -12.64
C THR A 424 -2.03 -0.31 -11.57
N PHE A 425 -2.86 -0.76 -10.63
CA PHE A 425 -2.51 -1.72 -9.60
C PHE A 425 -3.31 -3.01 -9.75
N GLY A 426 -2.64 -4.16 -9.67
CA GLY A 426 -3.28 -5.45 -9.47
C GLY A 426 -2.79 -6.10 -8.20
N ILE A 427 -3.63 -6.20 -7.17
CA ILE A 427 -3.22 -6.55 -5.80
C ILE A 427 -3.89 -7.86 -5.37
N ALA A 428 -3.13 -8.81 -4.86
CA ALA A 428 -3.67 -10.05 -4.31
C ALA A 428 -4.18 -9.81 -2.87
N GLY A 429 -5.36 -10.33 -2.55
CA GLY A 429 -5.99 -10.09 -1.25
C GLY A 429 -5.36 -10.85 -0.09
N ARG A 430 -4.88 -12.09 -0.33
CA ARG A 430 -4.23 -12.96 0.66
C ARG A 430 -2.71 -12.92 0.50
N ASP A 431 -2.15 -11.72 0.53
CA ASP A 431 -0.75 -11.42 0.23
C ASP A 431 -0.17 -10.50 1.32
N PRO A 432 0.98 -10.82 1.93
CA PRO A 432 1.64 -9.90 2.86
C PRO A 432 1.93 -8.52 2.26
N LEU A 433 2.10 -8.42 0.94
CA LEU A 433 2.38 -7.17 0.23
C LEU A 433 1.10 -6.36 -0.12
N ARG A 434 -0.09 -6.87 0.23
CA ARG A 434 -1.37 -6.23 -0.09
C ARG A 434 -1.43 -4.78 0.37
N ASP A 435 -1.14 -4.56 1.66
CA ASP A 435 -1.40 -3.26 2.28
C ASP A 435 -0.49 -2.17 1.72
N GLU A 436 0.79 -2.45 1.47
CA GLU A 436 1.70 -1.46 0.86
C GLU A 436 1.29 -1.08 -0.56
N GLY A 437 0.79 -2.04 -1.34
CA GLY A 437 0.20 -1.75 -2.65
C GLY A 437 -1.02 -0.82 -2.54
N LEU A 438 -1.94 -1.12 -1.61
CA LEU A 438 -3.15 -0.31 -1.41
C LEU A 438 -2.86 1.06 -0.80
N PHE A 439 -1.87 1.17 0.09
CA PHE A 439 -1.44 2.44 0.67
C PHE A 439 -0.79 3.34 -0.39
N PHE A 440 0.08 2.78 -1.22
CA PHE A 440 0.68 3.54 -2.31
C PHE A 440 -0.37 3.97 -3.33
N ALA A 441 -1.27 3.08 -3.74
CA ALA A 441 -2.39 3.42 -4.64
C ALA A 441 -3.27 4.55 -4.09
N LYS A 442 -3.60 4.49 -2.78
CA LYS A 442 -4.34 5.55 -2.12
C LYS A 442 -3.56 6.86 -2.08
N LEU A 443 -2.27 6.80 -1.74
CA LEU A 443 -1.39 7.96 -1.72
C LEU A 443 -1.33 8.66 -3.09
N LEU A 444 -1.20 7.89 -4.17
CA LEU A 444 -1.23 8.40 -5.55
C LEU A 444 -2.58 9.07 -5.86
N THR A 445 -3.68 8.37 -5.55
CA THR A 445 -5.05 8.86 -5.84
C THR A 445 -5.36 10.16 -5.10
N ASP A 446 -5.08 10.21 -3.80
CA ASP A 446 -5.33 11.38 -2.95
C ASP A 446 -4.49 12.61 -3.38
N ASN A 447 -3.39 12.39 -4.13
CA ASN A 447 -2.48 13.43 -4.60
C ASN A 447 -2.56 13.68 -6.11
N GLY A 448 -3.70 13.36 -6.73
CA GLY A 448 -4.02 13.76 -8.10
C GLY A 448 -3.30 12.97 -9.18
N VAL A 449 -2.77 11.79 -8.86
CA VAL A 449 -2.25 10.85 -9.87
C VAL A 449 -3.41 9.96 -10.34
N PRO A 450 -3.67 9.85 -11.66
CA PRO A 450 -4.66 8.92 -12.18
C PRO A 450 -4.29 7.50 -11.76
N THR A 451 -5.19 6.85 -11.02
CA THR A 451 -4.92 5.53 -10.44
C THR A 451 -6.09 4.59 -10.71
N ASP A 452 -5.81 3.38 -11.22
CA ASP A 452 -6.78 2.30 -11.41
C ASP A 452 -6.39 1.11 -10.53
N VAL A 453 -7.26 0.70 -9.61
CA VAL A 453 -6.92 -0.25 -8.54
C VAL A 453 -7.79 -1.49 -8.63
N HIS A 454 -7.15 -2.63 -8.84
CA HIS A 454 -7.79 -3.94 -8.86
C HIS A 454 -7.29 -4.79 -7.70
N VAL A 455 -8.21 -5.37 -6.93
CA VAL A 455 -7.90 -6.35 -5.90
C VAL A 455 -8.45 -7.70 -6.31
N PHE A 456 -7.67 -8.76 -6.17
CA PHE A 456 -8.03 -10.17 -6.36
C PHE A 456 -8.32 -10.80 -4.99
N PRO A 457 -9.57 -10.77 -4.48
CA PRO A 457 -9.86 -11.17 -3.11
C PRO A 457 -9.60 -12.66 -2.90
N GLY A 458 -9.03 -13.01 -1.75
CA GLY A 458 -8.79 -14.39 -1.32
C GLY A 458 -7.69 -15.14 -2.06
N LEU A 459 -7.09 -14.54 -3.10
CA LEU A 459 -6.00 -15.14 -3.85
C LEU A 459 -4.64 -14.71 -3.30
N PRO A 460 -3.64 -15.61 -3.30
CA PRO A 460 -2.30 -15.31 -2.79
C PRO A 460 -1.39 -14.62 -3.80
N HIS A 461 -0.25 -14.14 -3.31
CA HIS A 461 0.82 -13.61 -4.15
C HIS A 461 1.19 -14.59 -5.28
N GLY A 462 1.23 -14.09 -6.52
CA GLY A 462 1.66 -14.87 -7.68
C GLY A 462 0.69 -15.99 -8.09
N PHE A 463 -0.57 -15.97 -7.63
CA PHE A 463 -1.59 -16.98 -7.97
C PHE A 463 -1.71 -17.21 -9.49
N ARG A 464 -1.44 -16.19 -10.31
CA ARG A 464 -1.48 -16.28 -11.77
C ARG A 464 -0.55 -17.36 -12.35
N SER A 465 0.49 -17.75 -11.61
CA SER A 465 1.37 -18.88 -11.98
C SER A 465 0.62 -20.22 -12.08
N HIS A 466 -0.63 -20.26 -11.61
CA HIS A 466 -1.55 -21.39 -11.61
C HIS A 466 -2.69 -21.12 -12.59
N ALA A 467 -2.43 -21.37 -13.88
CA ALA A 467 -3.24 -20.91 -15.02
C ALA A 467 -4.72 -21.39 -15.04
N THR A 468 -5.12 -22.29 -14.15
CA THR A 468 -6.47 -22.87 -14.10
C THR A 468 -7.48 -22.06 -13.28
N LEU A 469 -7.03 -21.11 -12.46
CA LEU A 469 -7.93 -20.30 -11.63
C LEU A 469 -8.74 -19.32 -12.49
N SER A 470 -10.02 -19.14 -12.15
CA SER A 470 -10.95 -18.26 -12.87
C SER A 470 -10.44 -16.82 -13.02
N GLU A 471 -9.88 -16.26 -11.95
CA GLU A 471 -9.34 -14.90 -11.89
C GLU A 471 -8.06 -14.69 -12.72
N CYS A 472 -7.42 -15.75 -13.24
CA CYS A 472 -6.25 -15.60 -14.11
C CYS A 472 -6.54 -14.78 -15.37
N LYS A 473 -7.76 -14.88 -15.91
CA LYS A 473 -8.18 -14.06 -17.06
C LYS A 473 -8.32 -12.59 -16.70
N ARG A 474 -8.82 -12.29 -15.49
CA ARG A 474 -8.91 -10.92 -15.01
C ARG A 474 -7.52 -10.34 -14.74
N TRP A 475 -6.59 -11.13 -14.22
CA TRP A 475 -5.18 -10.73 -14.14
C TRP A 475 -4.61 -10.31 -15.50
N ASP A 476 -4.80 -11.15 -16.52
CA ASP A 476 -4.30 -10.87 -17.87
C ASP A 476 -4.96 -9.60 -18.45
N SER A 477 -6.25 -9.40 -18.15
CA SER A 477 -7.00 -8.19 -18.54
C SER A 477 -6.45 -6.95 -17.83
N VAL A 478 -6.22 -7.00 -16.51
CA VAL A 478 -5.66 -5.86 -15.75
C VAL A 478 -4.28 -5.47 -16.28
N MET A 479 -3.44 -6.44 -16.64
CA MET A 479 -2.14 -6.17 -17.27
C MET A 479 -2.30 -5.48 -18.63
N ALA A 480 -3.05 -6.08 -19.55
CA ALA A 480 -3.21 -5.55 -20.91
C ALA A 480 -3.95 -4.21 -20.91
N HIS A 481 -5.10 -4.13 -20.24
CA HIS A 481 -5.92 -2.94 -20.16
C HIS A 481 -5.27 -1.84 -19.32
N GLY A 482 -4.42 -2.16 -18.35
CA GLY A 482 -3.60 -1.16 -17.65
C GLY A 482 -2.65 -0.43 -18.59
N VAL A 483 -2.03 -1.15 -19.54
CA VAL A 483 -1.21 -0.54 -20.59
C VAL A 483 -2.05 0.33 -21.52
N GLN A 484 -3.17 -0.19 -22.02
CA GLN A 484 -4.09 0.56 -22.88
C GLN A 484 -4.63 1.83 -22.18
N TRP A 485 -4.99 1.72 -20.91
CA TRP A 485 -5.50 2.80 -20.10
C TRP A 485 -4.45 3.89 -19.91
N ALA A 486 -3.20 3.54 -19.59
CA ALA A 486 -2.08 4.49 -19.54
C ALA A 486 -1.91 5.25 -20.86
N LEU A 487 -1.94 4.55 -22.00
CA LEU A 487 -1.82 5.15 -23.33
C LEU A 487 -2.95 6.13 -23.66
N SER A 488 -4.12 5.98 -23.04
CA SER A 488 -5.26 6.90 -23.21
C SER A 488 -5.07 8.27 -22.53
N ASN A 489 -4.01 8.45 -21.73
CA ASN A 489 -3.76 9.64 -20.90
C ASN A 489 -4.93 9.93 -19.94
N PRO A 490 -5.19 9.03 -18.98
CA PRO A 490 -6.35 9.12 -18.11
C PRO A 490 -6.26 10.32 -17.18
N ALA A 491 -7.41 10.89 -16.84
CA ALA A 491 -7.49 11.99 -15.87
C ALA A 491 -7.61 11.45 -14.44
N ALA A 492 -7.07 12.20 -13.46
CA ALA A 492 -7.22 11.85 -12.06
C ALA A 492 -8.66 12.09 -11.59
N THR A 493 -9.25 11.08 -10.95
CA THR A 493 -10.60 11.17 -10.37
C THR A 493 -10.58 11.77 -8.97
N GLY A 494 -9.48 11.62 -8.23
CA GLY A 494 -9.37 11.95 -6.80
C GLY A 494 -10.21 11.03 -5.91
N VAL A 495 -10.79 9.96 -6.46
CA VAL A 495 -11.62 8.99 -5.74
C VAL A 495 -10.89 7.66 -5.69
N PHE A 496 -10.56 7.21 -4.49
CA PHE A 496 -9.94 5.90 -4.27
C PHE A 496 -11.01 4.81 -4.32
N GLU A 497 -11.18 4.22 -5.51
CA GLU A 497 -12.08 3.10 -5.77
C GLU A 497 -11.28 1.81 -5.92
N ILE A 498 -11.79 0.70 -5.39
CA ILE A 498 -11.18 -0.63 -5.48
C ILE A 498 -12.08 -1.54 -6.32
N ASN A 499 -11.58 -1.98 -7.46
CA ASN A 499 -12.22 -2.94 -8.36
C ASN A 499 -11.93 -4.38 -7.89
N SER A 500 -12.86 -4.97 -7.15
CA SER A 500 -12.72 -6.31 -6.57
C SER A 500 -13.60 -7.39 -7.21
N LYS A 501 -14.29 -7.09 -8.31
CA LYS A 501 -15.23 -7.97 -9.00
C LYS A 501 -15.01 -8.01 -10.49
#